data_AF-A0A0F9BA64-F1
#
_entry.id   AF-A0A0F9BA64-F1
#
_cell.length_a   1.000
_cell.length_b   1.000
_cell.length_c   1.000
_cell.angle_alpha   90.00
_cell.angle_beta   90.00
_cell.angle_gamma   90.00
#
_symmetry.space_group_name_H-M   'P 1'
#
loop_
_entity.id
_entity.type
_entity.pdbx_description
1 polymer ?
#
loop_
_entity_poly.entity_id
_entity_poly.type
_entity_poly.pdbx_seq_one_letter_code
_entity_poly.pdbx_strand_id
1 'polypeptide(L)'
;MRSFLRTALQNKAPAYVARGTGAIGGLLTPSNAAGQMSAYGGVGTLFAIVNRLANSTAAVEWKLYRKAQRPDDERIEILTHPALALWDKPNPFYSQTDFIEAFQQHIDLVGESSWIVARSTLGFGPPLELWPIRPDRMAPVPDPTEFLKGYVY
;
A
#
# COMPACT_ATOMS: atom_id res chain seq x y z
N MET A 1 10.11 39.88 20.16
CA MET A 1 10.88 38.69 19.74
C MET A 1 9.95 37.50 19.73
N ARG A 2 9.46 37.08 18.56
CA ARG A 2 8.57 35.93 18.43
C ARG A 2 9.40 34.65 18.58
N SER A 3 8.96 33.79 19.49
CA SER A 3 9.65 32.57 19.92
C SER A 3 9.91 31.61 18.76
N PHE A 4 11.16 31.57 18.28
CA PHE A 4 11.67 30.55 17.35
C PHE A 4 11.70 29.15 17.99
N LEU A 5 11.56 29.05 19.31
CA LEU A 5 11.62 27.79 20.05
C LEU A 5 10.29 27.02 20.07
N ARG A 6 9.16 27.65 19.74
CA ARG A 6 7.85 26.96 19.74
C ARG A 6 7.61 26.11 18.49
N THR A 7 8.24 26.40 17.36
CA THR A 7 8.09 25.61 16.12
C THR A 7 8.91 24.31 16.14
N ALA A 8 10.02 24.27 16.88
CA ALA A 8 10.89 23.10 16.98
C ALA A 8 10.34 21.98 17.90
N LEU A 9 9.37 22.29 18.77
CA LEU A 9 8.79 21.35 19.74
C LEU A 9 7.33 20.95 19.41
N GLN A 10 6.82 21.33 18.24
CA GLN A 10 5.50 20.84 17.80
C GLN A 10 5.65 19.38 17.35
N ASN A 11 5.18 18.46 18.20
CA ASN A 11 4.99 17.07 17.80
C ASN A 11 4.01 17.05 16.61
N LYS A 12 4.51 16.66 15.44
CA LYS A 12 3.73 16.57 14.20
C LYS A 12 2.99 15.24 14.10
N ALA A 13 3.30 14.30 14.99
CA ALA A 13 2.58 13.04 15.05
C ALA A 13 1.12 13.29 15.45
N PRO A 14 0.13 12.89 14.61
CA PRO A 14 -1.24 12.78 15.10
C PRO A 14 -1.25 11.87 16.32
N ALA A 15 -2.13 12.15 17.29
CA ALA A 15 -2.33 11.28 18.44
C ALA A 15 -2.83 9.91 17.94
N TYR A 16 -1.88 9.01 17.72
CA TYR A 16 -2.16 7.67 17.20
C TYR A 16 -2.44 6.77 18.38
N VAL A 17 -3.66 6.24 18.45
CA VAL A 17 -3.88 5.01 19.20
C VAL A 17 -3.23 3.91 18.37
N ALA A 18 -1.98 3.62 18.67
CA ALA A 18 -1.29 2.49 18.08
C ALA A 18 -2.15 1.23 18.21
N ARG A 19 -2.15 0.40 17.16
CA ARG A 19 -2.52 -1.02 17.26
C ARG A 19 -1.84 -1.53 18.54
N GLY A 20 -2.64 -1.83 19.57
CA GLY A 20 -2.28 -1.72 20.99
C GLY A 20 -0.80 -1.99 21.34
N THR A 21 0.03 -0.95 21.41
CA THR A 21 1.45 -1.05 21.83
C THR A 21 1.65 -0.84 23.33
N GLY A 22 0.58 -0.90 24.13
CA GLY A 22 0.74 -1.00 25.57
C GLY A 22 1.52 -2.28 25.92
N ALA A 23 2.35 -2.24 26.96
CA ALA A 23 3.15 -3.39 27.43
C ALA A 23 2.31 -4.67 27.72
N ILE A 24 0.99 -4.52 27.82
CA ILE A 24 0.00 -5.60 27.99
C ILE A 24 -0.80 -5.87 26.68
N GLY A 25 -0.94 -4.87 25.79
CA GLY A 25 -1.69 -4.94 24.54
C GLY A 25 -0.96 -5.64 23.38
N GLY A 26 0.37 -5.57 23.36
CA GLY A 26 1.19 -6.32 22.40
C GLY A 26 1.13 -7.84 22.64
N LEU A 27 0.75 -8.27 23.86
CA LEU A 27 0.56 -9.67 24.22
C LEU A 27 -0.83 -10.22 23.82
N LEU A 28 -1.82 -9.32 23.67
CA LEU A 28 -3.23 -9.66 23.41
C LEU A 28 -3.67 -9.35 21.97
N THR A 29 -2.78 -8.79 21.15
CA THR A 29 -3.05 -8.58 19.72
C THR A 29 -2.24 -9.58 18.91
N PRO A 30 -2.72 -10.82 18.70
CA PRO A 30 -2.12 -11.64 17.66
C PRO A 30 -2.52 -10.98 16.33
N SER A 31 -1.58 -10.25 15.71
CA SER A 31 -1.67 -10.02 14.28
C SER A 31 -1.55 -11.39 13.60
N ASN A 32 -2.65 -12.12 13.51
CA ASN A 32 -2.67 -13.41 12.86
C ASN A 32 -2.81 -13.23 11.34
N ALA A 33 -2.09 -12.24 10.77
CA ALA A 33 -2.07 -11.97 9.34
C ALA A 33 -1.63 -13.24 8.58
N ALA A 34 -0.58 -13.90 9.08
CA ALA A 34 -0.14 -15.19 8.56
C ALA A 34 -1.24 -16.27 8.63
N GLY A 35 -2.01 -16.33 9.73
CA GLY A 35 -3.12 -17.27 9.87
C GLY A 35 -4.30 -16.95 8.96
N GLN A 36 -4.66 -15.67 8.81
CA GLN A 36 -5.69 -15.21 7.87
C GLN A 36 -5.30 -15.55 6.43
N MET A 37 -4.03 -15.32 6.07
CA MET A 37 -3.50 -15.73 4.77
C MET A 37 -3.50 -17.25 4.62
N SER A 38 -3.17 -18.02 5.67
CA SER A 38 -3.22 -19.49 5.60
C SER A 38 -4.65 -20.02 5.45
N ALA A 39 -5.65 -19.34 6.04
CA ALA A 39 -7.04 -19.72 5.95
C ALA A 39 -7.58 -19.63 4.52
N TYR A 40 -7.04 -18.71 3.70
CA TYR A 40 -7.37 -18.63 2.27
C TYR A 40 -7.10 -19.95 1.53
N GLY A 41 -6.01 -20.66 1.87
CA GLY A 41 -5.71 -21.98 1.29
C GLY A 41 -6.49 -23.14 1.92
N GLY A 42 -7.02 -22.97 3.14
CA GLY A 42 -7.69 -24.05 3.88
C GLY A 42 -9.22 -24.02 3.83
N VAL A 43 -9.83 -22.87 3.56
CA VAL A 43 -11.29 -22.68 3.61
C VAL A 43 -11.82 -22.37 2.21
N GLY A 44 -12.47 -23.35 1.57
CA GLY A 44 -12.93 -23.23 0.18
C GLY A 44 -13.90 -22.07 -0.09
N THR A 45 -14.80 -21.76 0.86
CA THR A 45 -15.72 -20.62 0.72
C THR A 45 -14.98 -19.28 0.76
N LEU A 46 -13.99 -19.15 1.65
CA LEU A 46 -13.14 -17.96 1.74
C LEU A 46 -12.33 -17.79 0.45
N PHE A 47 -11.72 -18.88 -0.03
CA PHE A 47 -11.04 -18.91 -1.32
C PHE A 47 -11.93 -18.40 -2.44
N ALA A 48 -13.14 -18.95 -2.57
CA ALA A 48 -14.06 -18.59 -3.65
C ALA A 48 -14.47 -17.10 -3.62
N ILE A 49 -14.73 -16.54 -2.44
CA ILE A 49 -15.11 -15.13 -2.28
C ILE A 49 -13.94 -14.23 -2.67
N VAL A 50 -12.78 -14.42 -2.02
CA VAL A 50 -11.61 -13.56 -2.22
C VAL A 50 -11.09 -13.69 -3.65
N ASN A 51 -11.04 -14.91 -4.20
CA ASN A 51 -10.66 -15.13 -5.60
C ASN A 51 -11.59 -14.38 -6.56
N ARG A 52 -12.91 -14.42 -6.33
CA ARG A 52 -13.86 -13.70 -7.18
C ARG A 52 -13.68 -12.18 -7.11
N LEU A 53 -13.44 -11.63 -5.92
CA LEU A 53 -13.18 -10.20 -5.75
C LEU A 53 -11.87 -9.79 -6.42
N ALA A 54 -10.79 -10.53 -6.17
CA ALA A 54 -9.48 -10.28 -6.77
C ALA A 54 -9.52 -10.27 -8.29
N ASN A 55 -10.09 -11.32 -8.92
CA ASN A 55 -10.25 -11.38 -10.37
C ASN A 55 -11.12 -10.22 -10.90
N SER A 56 -12.21 -9.90 -10.20
CA SER A 56 -13.11 -8.82 -10.63
C SER A 56 -12.43 -7.45 -10.60
N THR A 57 -11.61 -7.17 -9.57
CA THR A 57 -10.86 -5.92 -9.46
C THR A 57 -9.75 -5.87 -10.52
N ALA A 58 -9.07 -6.99 -10.75
CA ALA A 58 -7.97 -7.08 -11.70
C ALA A 58 -8.41 -7.03 -13.18
N ALA A 59 -9.67 -7.37 -13.47
CA ALA A 59 -10.25 -7.31 -14.81
C ALA A 59 -10.65 -5.89 -15.26
N VAL A 60 -10.65 -4.90 -14.36
CA VAL A 60 -11.02 -3.52 -14.69
C VAL A 60 -9.95 -2.88 -15.58
N GLU A 61 -10.39 -2.18 -16.62
CA GLU A 61 -9.49 -1.37 -17.45
C GLU A 61 -9.04 -0.11 -16.69
N TRP A 62 -7.74 0.00 -16.44
CA TRP A 62 -7.15 1.15 -15.75
C TRP A 62 -6.77 2.25 -16.72
N LYS A 63 -7.31 3.45 -16.48
CA LYS A 63 -7.10 4.62 -17.33
C LYS A 63 -6.37 5.74 -16.60
N LEU A 64 -5.46 6.40 -17.30
CA LEU A 64 -4.74 7.55 -16.78
C LEU A 64 -5.39 8.84 -17.30
N TYR A 65 -5.72 9.75 -16.40
CA TYR A 65 -6.30 11.05 -16.74
C TYR A 65 -5.39 12.19 -16.28
N ARG A 66 -5.33 13.25 -17.08
CA ARG A 66 -4.76 14.53 -16.63
C ARG A 66 -5.68 15.14 -15.57
N LYS A 67 -5.09 15.66 -14.49
CA LYS A 67 -5.83 16.40 -13.47
C LYS A 67 -6.49 17.64 -14.07
N ALA A 68 -7.79 17.78 -13.87
CA ALA A 68 -8.56 18.97 -14.24
C ALA A 68 -8.02 20.21 -13.49
N GLN A 69 -7.88 21.34 -14.17
CA GLN A 69 -7.39 22.58 -13.55
C GLN A 69 -8.52 23.35 -12.89
N ARG A 70 -9.74 23.23 -13.41
CA ARG A 70 -10.96 23.80 -12.86
C ARG A 70 -12.01 22.71 -12.60
N PRO A 71 -12.99 22.94 -11.70
CA PRO A 71 -14.03 21.94 -11.37
C PRO A 71 -14.85 21.46 -12.58
N ASP A 72 -15.06 22.35 -13.56
CA ASP A 72 -15.88 22.09 -14.75
C ASP A 72 -15.06 21.63 -15.97
N ASP A 73 -13.74 21.50 -15.84
CA ASP A 73 -12.90 21.03 -16.95
C ASP A 73 -13.11 19.53 -17.18
N GLU A 74 -13.31 19.14 -18.43
CA GLU A 74 -13.33 17.75 -18.83
C GLU A 74 -11.96 17.08 -18.58
N ARG A 75 -11.97 15.86 -18.05
CA ARG A 75 -10.74 15.10 -17.84
C ARG A 75 -10.23 14.58 -19.17
N ILE A 76 -8.97 14.91 -19.48
CA ILE A 76 -8.32 14.43 -20.70
C ILE A 76 -7.65 13.08 -20.40
N GLU A 77 -8.08 12.04 -21.11
CA GLU A 77 -7.46 10.71 -21.05
C GLU A 77 -6.06 10.74 -21.68
N ILE A 78 -5.09 10.18 -20.97
CA ILE A 78 -3.72 10.03 -21.43
C ILE A 78 -3.56 8.59 -21.88
N LEU A 79 -3.30 8.39 -23.17
CA LEU A 79 -3.15 7.04 -23.76
C LEU A 79 -1.71 6.53 -23.74
N THR A 80 -0.72 7.40 -23.59
CA THR A 80 0.69 7.02 -23.62
C THR A 80 1.45 7.75 -22.53
N HIS A 81 1.95 6.99 -21.55
CA HIS A 81 2.75 7.49 -20.44
C HIS A 81 3.56 6.33 -19.82
N PRO A 82 4.80 6.55 -19.33
CA PRO A 82 5.60 5.50 -18.70
C PRO A 82 4.90 4.81 -17.52
N ALA A 83 4.05 5.54 -16.79
CA ALA A 83 3.26 4.96 -15.70
C ALA A 83 2.23 3.91 -16.19
N LEU A 84 1.68 4.06 -17.39
CA LEU A 84 0.78 3.05 -17.98
C LEU A 84 1.56 1.78 -18.32
N ALA A 85 2.75 1.92 -18.92
CA ALA A 85 3.62 0.79 -19.21
C ALA A 85 4.07 0.06 -17.93
N LEU A 86 4.44 0.81 -16.89
CA LEU A 86 4.76 0.25 -15.58
C LEU A 86 3.55 -0.44 -14.94
N TRP A 87 2.35 0.13 -15.06
CA TRP A 87 1.16 -0.47 -14.49
C TRP A 87 0.73 -1.74 -15.22
N ASP A 88 0.91 -1.79 -16.55
CA ASP A 88 0.66 -2.98 -17.39
C ASP A 88 1.65 -4.12 -17.10
N LYS A 89 2.92 -3.77 -16.91
CA LYS A 89 3.99 -4.71 -16.56
C LYS A 89 4.75 -4.21 -15.31
N PRO A 90 4.23 -4.48 -14.10
CA PRO A 90 4.80 -3.97 -12.84
C PRO A 90 6.23 -4.40 -12.57
N ASN A 91 6.57 -5.63 -12.97
CA ASN A 91 7.91 -6.19 -12.88
C ASN A 91 8.02 -7.38 -13.88
N PRO A 92 9.20 -8.00 -14.04
CA PRO A 92 9.38 -9.11 -14.99
C PRO A 92 8.48 -10.33 -14.72
N PHE A 93 8.10 -10.58 -13.47
CA PHE A 93 7.42 -11.80 -13.03
C PHE A 93 5.90 -11.68 -12.99
N TYR A 94 5.36 -10.49 -12.75
CA TYR A 94 3.93 -10.23 -12.63
C TYR A 94 3.39 -9.52 -13.88
N SER A 95 2.18 -9.88 -14.31
CA SER A 95 1.34 -9.00 -15.13
C SER A 95 0.60 -7.98 -14.26
N GLN A 96 -0.06 -7.00 -14.87
CA GLN A 96 -0.99 -6.10 -14.15
C GLN A 96 -2.03 -6.89 -13.36
N THR A 97 -2.63 -7.90 -13.98
CA THR A 97 -3.69 -8.72 -13.37
C THR A 97 -3.15 -9.44 -12.14
N ASP A 98 -2.03 -10.14 -12.26
CA ASP A 98 -1.42 -10.87 -11.14
C ASP A 98 -1.07 -9.94 -9.96
N PHE A 99 -0.57 -8.73 -10.28
CA PHE A 99 -0.19 -7.75 -9.28
C PHE A 99 -1.40 -7.20 -8.51
N ILE A 100 -2.47 -6.87 -9.23
CA ILE A 100 -3.72 -6.37 -8.63
C ILE A 100 -4.42 -7.48 -7.84
N GLU A 101 -4.41 -8.72 -8.33
CA GLU A 101 -4.95 -9.86 -7.59
C GLU A 101 -4.24 -10.05 -6.26
N ALA A 102 -2.90 -10.08 -6.25
CA ALA A 102 -2.11 -10.17 -5.03
C ALA A 102 -2.41 -9.00 -4.07
N PHE A 103 -2.52 -7.78 -4.62
CA PHE A 103 -2.87 -6.60 -3.84
C PHE A 103 -4.26 -6.71 -3.19
N GLN A 104 -5.28 -7.09 -3.96
CA GLN A 104 -6.66 -7.23 -3.48
C GLN A 104 -6.77 -8.36 -2.46
N GLN A 105 -6.12 -9.51 -2.69
CA GLN A 105 -6.08 -10.62 -1.74
C GLN A 105 -5.51 -10.19 -0.38
N HIS A 106 -4.41 -9.43 -0.37
CA HIS A 106 -3.83 -8.91 0.87
C HIS A 106 -4.79 -7.97 1.62
N ILE A 107 -5.48 -7.07 0.90
CA ILE A 107 -6.50 -6.19 1.48
C ILE A 107 -7.65 -6.99 2.06
N ASP A 108 -8.20 -7.96 1.32
CA ASP A 108 -9.37 -8.72 1.78
C ASP A 108 -9.05 -9.63 2.98
N LEU A 109 -7.83 -10.17 3.05
CA LEU A 109 -7.43 -11.12 4.09
C LEU A 109 -6.91 -10.44 5.36
N VAL A 110 -6.11 -9.38 5.22
CA VAL A 110 -5.36 -8.76 6.33
C VAL A 110 -5.77 -7.30 6.56
N GLY A 111 -6.46 -6.67 5.60
CA GLY A 111 -6.88 -5.28 5.67
C GLY A 111 -5.82 -4.28 5.22
N GLU A 112 -4.64 -4.74 4.81
CA GLU A 112 -3.54 -3.90 4.36
C GLU A 112 -2.71 -4.58 3.27
N SER A 113 -2.09 -3.78 2.42
CA SER A 113 -1.18 -4.23 1.37
C SER A 113 -0.14 -3.16 1.12
N SER A 114 1.09 -3.57 0.80
CA SER A 114 2.23 -2.68 0.63
C SER A 114 3.01 -3.04 -0.62
N TRP A 115 3.58 -2.03 -1.27
CA TRP A 115 4.38 -2.19 -2.48
C TRP A 115 5.79 -1.65 -2.28
N ILE A 116 6.80 -2.40 -2.74
CA ILE A 116 8.14 -1.84 -2.92
C ILE A 116 8.16 -1.18 -4.30
N VAL A 117 8.59 0.08 -4.32
CA VAL A 117 8.77 0.86 -5.55
C VAL A 117 10.26 0.90 -5.87
N ALA A 118 10.70 0.08 -6.82
CA ALA A 118 12.10 0.08 -7.25
C ALA A 118 12.36 1.27 -8.16
N ARG A 119 13.51 1.92 -7.95
CA ARG A 119 13.96 3.10 -8.71
C ARG A 119 15.39 2.90 -9.19
N SER A 120 15.78 3.68 -10.19
CA SER A 120 17.17 3.73 -10.65
C SER A 120 18.14 4.07 -9.52
N THR A 121 19.34 3.51 -9.57
CA THR A 121 20.45 3.74 -8.64
C THR A 121 20.92 5.19 -8.61
N LEU A 122 20.61 5.97 -9.65
CA LEU A 122 20.87 7.41 -9.70
C LEU A 122 19.97 8.23 -8.76
N GLY A 123 18.98 7.61 -8.10
CA GLY A 123 18.11 8.24 -7.10
C GLY A 123 17.06 9.20 -7.67
N PHE A 124 17.19 9.56 -8.95
CA PHE A 124 16.26 10.42 -9.69
C PHE A 124 15.66 9.66 -10.87
N GLY A 125 14.36 9.85 -11.10
CA GLY A 125 13.64 9.25 -12.22
C GLY A 125 12.30 8.61 -11.82
N PRO A 126 11.53 8.18 -12.83
CA PRO A 126 10.29 7.46 -12.59
C PRO A 126 10.56 6.11 -11.90
N PRO A 127 9.58 5.56 -11.18
CA PRO A 127 9.61 4.17 -10.76
C PRO A 127 9.88 3.23 -11.95
N LEU A 128 10.71 2.21 -11.71
CA LEU A 128 11.06 1.21 -12.70
C LEU A 128 10.29 -0.09 -12.50
N GLU A 129 10.03 -0.47 -11.25
CA GLU A 129 9.30 -1.68 -10.92
C GLU A 129 8.45 -1.50 -9.66
N LEU A 130 7.39 -2.30 -9.57
CA LEU A 130 6.51 -2.41 -8.41
C LEU A 130 6.46 -3.87 -7.96
N TRP A 131 6.63 -4.08 -6.67
CA TRP A 131 6.69 -5.41 -6.06
C TRP A 131 5.65 -5.55 -4.97
N PRO A 132 4.72 -6.51 -5.05
CA PRO A 132 3.74 -6.73 -4.00
C PRO A 132 4.45 -7.39 -2.81
N ILE A 133 4.21 -6.85 -1.62
CA ILE A 133 4.83 -7.33 -0.39
C ILE A 133 3.78 -8.03 0.44
N ARG A 134 4.17 -9.15 1.04
CA ARG A 134 3.30 -9.82 2.00
C ARG A 134 3.11 -8.96 3.26
N PRO A 135 1.86 -8.66 3.65
CA PRO A 135 1.58 -7.76 4.78
C PRO A 135 1.98 -8.36 6.12
N ASP A 136 2.00 -9.69 6.26
CA ASP A 136 2.37 -10.38 7.50
C ASP A 136 3.83 -10.18 7.92
N ARG A 137 4.69 -9.73 6.99
CA ARG A 137 6.11 -9.48 7.22
C ARG A 137 6.45 -8.00 7.31
N MET A 138 5.50 -7.10 7.09
CA MET A 138 5.76 -5.67 7.09
C MET A 138 5.21 -5.00 8.34
N ALA A 139 6.04 -4.22 9.03
CA ALA A 139 5.65 -3.49 10.25
C ALA A 139 6.05 -2.02 10.17
N PRO A 140 5.15 -1.07 10.52
CA PRO A 140 5.51 0.33 10.62
C PRO A 140 6.38 0.60 11.86
N VAL A 141 7.40 1.42 11.70
CA VAL A 141 8.26 1.91 12.78
C VAL A 141 7.81 3.34 13.14
N PRO A 142 7.20 3.56 14.31
CA PRO A 142 6.76 4.89 14.72
C PRO A 142 7.95 5.83 14.96
N ASP A 143 7.77 7.11 14.62
CA ASP A 143 8.68 8.18 15.03
C ASP A 143 8.05 9.00 16.17
N PRO A 144 8.77 9.31 17.26
CA PRO A 144 8.22 10.05 18.39
C PRO A 144 7.77 11.48 18.05
N THR A 145 8.24 12.05 16.95
CA THR A 145 8.00 13.45 16.56
C THR A 145 7.40 13.62 15.16
N GLU A 146 7.76 12.73 14.23
CA GLU A 146 7.38 12.79 12.81
C GLU A 146 6.37 11.72 12.40
N PHE A 147 5.67 11.10 13.37
CA PHE A 147 4.67 10.05 13.19
C PHE A 147 5.23 8.68 12.77
N LEU A 148 5.92 8.62 11.63
CA LEU A 148 6.36 7.37 11.01
C LEU A 148 7.80 7.51 10.54
N LYS A 149 8.68 6.67 11.08
CA LYS A 149 10.08 6.60 10.68
C LYS A 149 10.28 5.80 9.40
N GLY A 150 9.45 4.76 9.20
CA GLY A 150 9.51 3.90 8.02
C GLY A 150 8.82 2.56 8.24
N TYR A 151 9.16 1.58 7.41
CA TYR A 151 8.68 0.21 7.49
C TYR A 151 9.86 -0.76 7.58
N VAL A 152 9.68 -1.85 8.32
CA VAL A 152 10.60 -2.98 8.36
C VAL A 152 9.91 -4.17 7.71
N TYR A 153 10.65 -4.90 6.89
CA TYR A 153 10.23 -6.15 6.26
C TYR A 153 11.06 -7.32 6.80
#